data_AF-A0A9P4GKC7-F1
#
_entry.id   AF-A0A9P4GKC7-F1
#
_cell.length_a   1.000
_cell.length_b   1.000
_cell.length_c   1.000
_cell.angle_alpha   90.00
_cell.angle_beta   90.00
_cell.angle_gamma   90.00
#
_symmetry.space_group_name_H-M   'P 1'
#
loop_
_entity.id
_entity.type
_entity.pdbx_description
1 polymer ?
#
loop_
_entity_poly.entity_id
_entity_poly.type
_entity_poly.pdbx_seq_one_letter_code
_entity_poly.pdbx_strand_id
1 'polypeptide(L)'
;MSGLDDLKTIWKETLHKAESSVIIINRKNSWSRMKILPEMFKYLCFTLEIHPRFLDIAFGFCRRTATYDQTFTCYHMTPPIRTCPVNICYNIRFFEPNGCPDRDSWSCRQSAVHHRVFPDESHSVWTIIQSPTLFRASLEGQHLASENHPLALHARYIRSCIYYWRQYLNEKDSSLVTLVELGFSTIQDILFIRDKMHHVLTILDGTLNVLKLISSSAITLGDMTNISCSICMNIGAEFDQISADLESHRLAAKRILAISKDLILVNQNVLNIRNQEYLIQSSHLQTQLGEAAASENRILSSISESMGKDSRTMKIATVVAMFYLPANLVMAFFSTEFVKFETTSNVKARTVGVSMTIHSQVWIAFVATFVLAVFTVLLLFVWNRSATKSKISSQKING
;
A
#
# COMPACT_ATOMS: atom_id res chain seq x y z
N MET A 1 -13.87 -24.49 -38.02
CA MET A 1 -14.90 -25.53 -37.92
C MET A 1 -16.22 -24.84 -37.66
N SER A 2 -17.13 -24.88 -38.63
CA SER A 2 -18.40 -24.14 -38.62
C SER A 2 -19.56 -24.96 -38.04
N GLY A 3 -19.44 -26.30 -37.96
CA GLY A 3 -20.48 -27.14 -37.36
C GLY A 3 -20.00 -28.51 -36.88
N LEU A 4 -20.91 -29.24 -36.22
CA LEU A 4 -20.71 -30.63 -35.77
C LEU A 4 -20.49 -31.60 -36.94
N ASP A 5 -21.11 -31.33 -38.09
CA ASP A 5 -21.00 -32.19 -39.27
C ASP A 5 -19.61 -32.08 -39.93
N ASP A 6 -18.99 -30.89 -39.92
CA ASP A 6 -17.59 -30.72 -40.35
C ASP A 6 -16.65 -31.59 -39.51
N LEU A 7 -16.87 -31.63 -38.19
CA LEU A 7 -16.07 -32.46 -37.28
C LEU A 7 -16.28 -33.95 -37.56
N LYS A 8 -17.52 -34.39 -37.81
CA LYS A 8 -17.80 -35.79 -38.15
C LYS A 8 -17.16 -36.21 -39.47
N THR A 9 -17.14 -35.34 -40.47
CA THR A 9 -16.51 -35.60 -41.77
C THR A 9 -14.99 -35.72 -41.61
N ILE A 10 -14.35 -34.74 -40.96
CA ILE A 10 -12.91 -34.80 -40.66
C ILE A 10 -12.59 -36.03 -39.81
N TRP A 11 -13.44 -36.36 -38.83
CA TRP A 11 -13.25 -37.55 -38.00
C TRP A 11 -13.25 -38.84 -38.82
N LYS A 12 -14.15 -38.97 -39.79
CA LYS A 12 -14.23 -40.13 -40.68
C LYS A 12 -13.04 -40.22 -41.64
N GLU A 13 -12.51 -39.09 -42.08
CA GLU A 13 -11.37 -39.01 -43.00
C GLU A 13 -10.02 -39.24 -42.31
N THR A 14 -9.89 -38.85 -41.04
CA THR A 14 -8.61 -38.84 -40.32
C THR A 14 -8.38 -40.08 -39.44
N LEU A 15 -9.43 -40.83 -39.09
CA LEU A 15 -9.32 -41.95 -38.15
C LEU A 15 -9.08 -43.27 -38.90
N HIS A 16 -7.82 -43.60 -39.17
CA HIS A 16 -7.45 -45.00 -39.39
C HIS A 16 -7.51 -45.74 -38.05
N LYS A 17 -8.26 -46.83 -37.99
CA LYS A 17 -8.63 -47.58 -36.76
C LYS A 17 -7.44 -48.13 -35.93
N ALA A 18 -6.19 -47.91 -36.34
CA ALA A 18 -4.99 -48.54 -35.77
C ALA A 18 -3.86 -47.55 -35.41
N GLU A 19 -4.07 -46.23 -35.51
CA GLU A 19 -3.01 -45.25 -35.22
C GLU A 19 -3.25 -44.46 -33.92
N SER A 20 -2.16 -44.10 -33.24
CA SER A 20 -2.23 -43.23 -32.07
C SER A 20 -2.62 -41.81 -32.48
N SER A 21 -3.61 -41.23 -31.80
CA SER A 21 -4.18 -39.93 -32.17
C SER A 21 -4.06 -38.91 -31.04
N VAL A 22 -3.76 -37.66 -31.41
CA VAL A 22 -3.64 -36.53 -30.47
C VAL A 22 -4.59 -35.42 -30.87
N ILE A 23 -5.51 -35.07 -29.98
CA ILE A 23 -6.55 -34.07 -30.20
C ILE A 23 -6.32 -32.89 -29.27
N ILE A 24 -6.14 -31.71 -29.84
CA ILE A 24 -5.82 -30.49 -29.10
C ILE A 24 -6.97 -29.49 -29.20
N ILE A 25 -7.60 -29.19 -28.07
CA ILE A 25 -8.64 -28.18 -27.93
C ILE A 25 -8.01 -26.88 -27.43
N ASN A 26 -7.99 -25.87 -28.29
CA ASN A 26 -7.32 -24.59 -27.99
C ASN A 26 -8.27 -23.53 -27.41
N ARG A 27 -7.70 -22.60 -26.64
CA ARG A 27 -8.35 -21.35 -26.19
C ARG A 27 -7.59 -20.15 -26.76
N LYS A 28 -8.24 -18.97 -26.81
CA LYS A 28 -7.57 -17.72 -27.23
C LYS A 28 -6.64 -17.20 -26.13
N ASN A 29 -7.09 -17.28 -24.88
CA ASN A 29 -6.35 -16.98 -23.66
C ASN A 29 -6.94 -17.78 -22.48
N SER A 30 -6.29 -17.71 -21.31
CA SER A 30 -6.68 -18.47 -20.09
C SER A 30 -8.06 -18.10 -19.51
N TRP A 31 -8.69 -17.01 -19.98
CA TRP A 31 -10.02 -16.55 -19.56
C TRP A 31 -11.11 -16.75 -20.63
N SER A 32 -10.72 -16.99 -21.89
CA SER A 32 -11.63 -17.15 -23.03
C SER A 32 -12.34 -18.50 -23.02
N ARG A 33 -13.50 -18.61 -23.66
CA ARG A 33 -14.19 -19.90 -23.82
C ARG A 33 -13.32 -20.88 -24.63
N MET A 34 -13.50 -22.18 -24.40
CA MET A 34 -12.96 -23.21 -25.28
C MET A 34 -13.45 -22.98 -26.71
N LYS A 35 -12.57 -23.11 -27.71
CA LYS A 35 -12.92 -22.98 -29.13
C LYS A 35 -13.61 -24.26 -29.64
N ILE A 36 -14.62 -24.74 -28.91
CA ILE A 36 -15.42 -25.91 -29.25
C ILE A 36 -16.86 -25.69 -28.80
N LEU A 37 -17.82 -26.07 -29.64
CA LEU A 37 -19.23 -26.03 -29.24
C LEU A 37 -19.54 -27.16 -28.25
N PRO A 38 -20.49 -26.99 -27.31
CA PRO A 38 -20.85 -28.03 -26.35
C PRO A 38 -21.25 -29.36 -27.01
N GLU A 39 -21.94 -29.31 -28.15
CA GLU A 39 -22.36 -30.51 -28.90
C GLU A 39 -21.17 -31.26 -29.51
N MET A 40 -20.19 -30.52 -30.03
CA MET A 40 -18.93 -31.09 -30.54
C MET A 40 -18.13 -31.73 -29.40
N PHE A 41 -18.07 -31.08 -28.24
CA PHE A 41 -17.38 -31.64 -27.09
C PHE A 41 -18.07 -32.91 -26.57
N LYS A 42 -19.41 -32.92 -26.48
CA LYS A 42 -20.18 -34.13 -26.13
C LYS A 42 -19.94 -35.26 -27.12
N TYR A 43 -19.90 -34.95 -28.42
CA TYR A 43 -19.57 -35.93 -29.46
C TYR A 43 -18.17 -36.52 -29.24
N LEU A 44 -17.15 -35.67 -29.02
CA LEU A 44 -15.80 -36.15 -28.71
C LEU A 44 -15.77 -37.01 -27.44
N CYS A 45 -16.45 -36.60 -26.37
CA CYS A 45 -16.52 -37.40 -25.14
C CYS A 45 -17.11 -38.79 -25.37
N PHE A 46 -18.13 -38.89 -26.23
CA PHE A 46 -18.76 -40.16 -26.57
C PHE A 46 -17.87 -41.01 -27.49
N THR A 47 -17.35 -40.43 -28.57
CA THR A 47 -16.55 -41.14 -29.58
C THR A 47 -15.20 -41.60 -29.06
N LEU A 48 -14.57 -40.81 -28.19
CA LEU A 48 -13.29 -41.14 -27.55
C LEU A 48 -13.46 -41.87 -26.22
N GLU A 49 -14.70 -42.05 -25.79
CA GLU A 49 -15.05 -42.60 -24.48
C GLU A 49 -14.19 -41.99 -23.36
N ILE A 50 -14.23 -40.65 -23.29
CA ILE A 50 -13.48 -39.86 -22.31
C ILE A 50 -13.96 -40.22 -20.91
N HIS A 51 -13.03 -40.54 -20.03
CA HIS A 51 -13.35 -40.94 -18.67
C HIS A 51 -14.05 -39.79 -17.90
N PRO A 52 -15.13 -40.05 -17.11
CA PRO A 52 -15.89 -39.00 -16.44
C PRO A 52 -15.05 -38.09 -15.54
N ARG A 53 -13.99 -38.61 -14.91
CA ARG A 53 -13.06 -37.82 -14.07
C ARG A 53 -12.33 -36.72 -14.84
N PHE A 54 -12.18 -36.85 -16.16
CA PHE A 54 -11.63 -35.77 -16.97
C PHE A 54 -12.60 -34.58 -17.08
N LEU A 55 -13.91 -34.81 -16.95
CA LEU A 55 -14.89 -33.73 -17.00
C LEU A 55 -14.75 -32.79 -15.81
N ASP A 56 -14.41 -33.31 -14.62
CA ASP A 56 -14.09 -32.50 -13.43
C ASP A 56 -12.98 -31.48 -13.74
N ILE A 57 -11.96 -31.92 -14.49
CA ILE A 57 -10.87 -31.08 -14.96
C ILE A 57 -11.35 -30.10 -16.02
N ALA A 58 -12.07 -30.59 -17.04
CA ALA A 58 -12.53 -29.82 -18.19
C ALA A 58 -13.48 -28.68 -17.78
N PHE A 59 -14.32 -28.89 -16.77
CA PHE A 59 -15.21 -27.85 -16.24
C PHE A 59 -14.44 -26.67 -15.62
N GLY A 60 -13.22 -26.89 -15.12
CA GLY A 60 -12.32 -25.81 -14.70
C GLY A 60 -11.89 -24.86 -15.83
N PHE A 61 -12.12 -25.23 -17.11
CA PHE A 61 -11.80 -24.43 -18.29
C PHE A 61 -13.01 -23.69 -18.88
N CYS A 62 -14.20 -23.85 -18.28
CA CYS A 62 -15.40 -23.11 -18.63
C CYS A 62 -15.26 -21.60 -18.29
N ARG A 63 -16.27 -20.80 -18.65
CA ARG A 63 -16.23 -19.34 -18.46
C ARG A 63 -15.96 -19.01 -16.99
N ARG A 64 -14.79 -18.41 -16.71
CA ARG A 64 -14.43 -17.96 -15.37
C ARG A 64 -15.08 -16.59 -15.10
N THR A 65 -15.89 -16.51 -14.06
CA THR A 65 -16.45 -15.26 -13.53
C THR A 65 -15.64 -14.70 -12.37
N ALA A 66 -14.80 -15.53 -11.73
CA ALA A 66 -13.81 -15.12 -10.74
C ALA A 66 -12.61 -16.10 -10.70
N THR A 67 -11.64 -15.80 -9.83
CA THR A 67 -10.41 -16.59 -9.60
C THR A 67 -10.65 -17.79 -8.67
N TYR A 68 -11.49 -18.75 -9.06
CA TYR A 68 -11.63 -20.05 -8.37
C TYR A 68 -10.63 -21.08 -8.93
N ASP A 69 -10.31 -22.14 -8.17
CA ASP A 69 -9.46 -23.26 -8.60
C ASP A 69 -8.05 -22.90 -9.05
N GLN A 70 -7.43 -21.87 -8.47
CA GLN A 70 -6.05 -21.52 -8.79
C GLN A 70 -5.05 -22.61 -8.33
N THR A 71 -5.36 -23.31 -7.25
CA THR A 71 -4.50 -24.33 -6.65
C THR A 71 -4.91 -25.77 -6.97
N PHE A 72 -6.10 -25.96 -7.55
CA PHE A 72 -6.66 -27.29 -7.84
C PHE A 72 -5.72 -28.07 -8.76
N THR A 73 -5.15 -29.16 -8.26
CA THR A 73 -4.33 -30.09 -9.04
C THR A 73 -4.86 -31.48 -8.76
N CYS A 74 -5.04 -32.27 -9.81
CA CYS A 74 -5.56 -33.61 -9.69
C CYS A 74 -4.86 -34.55 -10.67
N TYR A 75 -4.79 -35.81 -10.24
CA TYR A 75 -4.35 -36.93 -11.04
C TYR A 75 -5.37 -38.04 -10.84
N HIS A 76 -5.74 -38.69 -11.92
CA HIS A 76 -6.55 -39.88 -11.90
C HIS A 76 -5.99 -40.87 -12.90
N MET A 77 -5.81 -42.10 -12.45
CA MET A 77 -5.54 -43.23 -13.31
C MET A 77 -6.51 -44.35 -12.96
N THR A 78 -7.12 -44.96 -13.97
CA THR A 78 -7.91 -46.17 -13.75
C THR A 78 -6.99 -47.32 -13.34
N PRO A 79 -7.42 -48.19 -12.41
CA PRO A 79 -6.65 -49.36 -12.03
C PRO A 79 -6.23 -50.12 -13.29
N PRO A 80 -4.93 -50.41 -13.45
CA PRO A 80 -4.46 -51.05 -14.65
C PRO A 80 -4.90 -52.52 -14.60
N ILE A 81 -5.79 -52.90 -15.50
CA ILE A 81 -6.32 -54.26 -15.66
C ILE A 81 -5.96 -54.67 -17.08
N ARG A 82 -5.27 -55.80 -17.27
CA ARG A 82 -4.62 -56.17 -18.54
C ARG A 82 -5.53 -56.08 -19.77
N THR A 83 -6.80 -56.43 -19.62
CA THR A 83 -7.78 -56.49 -20.72
C THR A 83 -8.60 -55.20 -20.87
N CYS A 84 -8.35 -54.18 -20.06
CA CYS A 84 -9.14 -52.95 -20.03
C CYS A 84 -8.27 -51.74 -20.41
N PRO A 85 -8.82 -50.79 -21.18
CA PRO A 85 -8.13 -49.54 -21.48
C PRO A 85 -7.80 -48.77 -20.20
N VAL A 86 -6.56 -48.29 -20.13
CA VAL A 86 -6.09 -47.47 -19.00
C VAL A 86 -6.32 -46.01 -19.34
N ASN A 87 -7.04 -45.30 -18.48
CA ASN A 87 -7.26 -43.86 -18.60
C ASN A 87 -6.40 -43.11 -17.59
N ILE A 88 -5.64 -42.14 -18.07
CA ILE A 88 -4.81 -41.22 -17.29
C ILE A 88 -5.35 -39.81 -17.52
N CYS A 89 -5.68 -39.11 -16.43
CA CYS A 89 -6.21 -37.75 -16.47
C CYS A 89 -5.44 -36.89 -15.46
N TYR A 90 -4.95 -35.73 -15.87
CA TYR A 90 -4.41 -34.74 -14.93
C TYR A 90 -4.50 -33.33 -15.49
N ASN A 91 -4.36 -32.36 -14.59
CA ASN A 91 -4.13 -30.98 -14.98
C ASN A 91 -2.74 -30.51 -14.54
N ILE A 92 -2.16 -29.63 -15.34
CA ILE A 92 -0.87 -29.01 -15.05
C ILE A 92 -0.96 -27.52 -15.31
N ARG A 93 -0.25 -26.74 -14.49
CA ARG A 93 -0.06 -25.30 -14.71
C ARG A 93 1.39 -25.01 -15.04
N PHE A 94 1.59 -24.04 -15.90
CA PHE A 94 2.90 -23.64 -16.39
C PHE A 94 2.91 -22.16 -16.74
N PHE A 95 4.10 -21.57 -16.79
CA PHE A 95 4.29 -20.17 -17.15
C PHE A 95 4.77 -20.07 -18.59
N GLU A 96 4.16 -19.16 -19.34
CA GLU A 96 4.57 -18.83 -20.71
C GLU A 96 4.59 -17.32 -20.89
N PRO A 97 5.50 -16.80 -21.73
CA PRO A 97 5.51 -15.38 -22.04
C PRO A 97 4.21 -14.99 -22.76
N ASN A 98 3.65 -13.84 -22.41
CA ASN A 98 2.42 -13.32 -23.05
C ASN A 98 2.70 -12.25 -24.11
N GLY A 99 3.97 -11.83 -24.26
CA GLY A 99 4.40 -10.84 -25.25
C GLY A 99 3.87 -9.43 -24.99
N CYS A 100 3.39 -9.14 -23.78
CA CYS A 100 2.85 -7.84 -23.40
C CYS A 100 3.82 -7.12 -22.45
N PRO A 101 4.52 -6.06 -22.90
CA PRO A 101 5.50 -5.34 -22.06
C PRO A 101 4.85 -4.47 -20.98
N ASP A 102 3.60 -4.02 -21.18
CA ASP A 102 2.91 -3.10 -20.26
C ASP A 102 2.28 -3.81 -19.05
N ARG A 103 2.33 -5.15 -18.99
CA ARG A 103 1.80 -5.99 -17.91
C ARG A 103 2.86 -7.00 -17.48
N ASP A 104 2.55 -7.80 -16.47
CA ASP A 104 3.38 -8.96 -16.12
C ASP A 104 3.67 -9.80 -17.37
N SER A 105 4.95 -9.88 -17.77
CA SER A 105 5.44 -10.53 -18.99
C SER A 105 5.08 -12.01 -19.09
N TRP A 106 4.69 -12.60 -17.95
CA TRP A 106 4.36 -14.00 -17.82
C TRP A 106 2.89 -14.21 -17.51
N SER A 107 2.33 -15.27 -18.08
CA SER A 107 0.98 -15.70 -17.74
C SER A 107 1.00 -17.14 -17.26
N CYS A 108 0.42 -17.36 -16.08
CA CYS A 108 0.12 -18.71 -15.60
C CYS A 108 -0.98 -19.30 -16.49
N ARG A 109 -0.63 -20.35 -17.22
CA ARG A 109 -1.53 -21.13 -18.06
C ARG A 109 -1.86 -22.44 -17.35
N GLN A 110 -2.98 -23.03 -17.76
CA GLN A 110 -3.44 -24.32 -17.27
C GLN A 110 -3.73 -25.18 -18.48
N SER A 111 -3.45 -26.47 -18.36
CA SER A 111 -3.82 -27.48 -19.34
C SER A 111 -4.44 -28.70 -18.67
N ALA A 112 -5.33 -29.36 -19.41
CA ALA A 112 -5.89 -30.66 -19.06
C ALA A 112 -5.36 -31.70 -20.04
N VAL A 113 -4.95 -32.84 -19.51
CA VAL A 113 -4.50 -33.99 -20.31
C VAL A 113 -5.38 -35.18 -19.95
N HIS A 114 -5.99 -35.78 -20.97
CA HIS A 114 -6.56 -37.11 -20.92
C HIS A 114 -5.81 -37.98 -21.91
N HIS A 115 -5.41 -39.15 -21.46
CA HIS A 115 -4.75 -40.16 -22.25
C HIS A 115 -5.42 -41.49 -21.98
N ARG A 116 -5.83 -42.15 -23.05
CA ARG A 116 -6.37 -43.51 -23.02
C ARG A 116 -5.41 -44.44 -23.74
N VAL A 117 -4.91 -45.42 -23.02
CA VAL A 117 -4.00 -46.47 -23.52
C VAL A 117 -4.79 -47.74 -23.75
N PHE A 118 -4.60 -48.37 -24.90
CA PHE A 118 -5.12 -49.70 -25.20
C PHE A 118 -3.96 -50.71 -25.18
N PRO A 119 -3.76 -51.46 -24.06
CA PRO A 119 -2.61 -52.34 -23.91
C PRO A 119 -2.52 -53.42 -24.99
N ASP A 120 -3.66 -53.96 -25.41
CA ASP A 120 -3.74 -55.07 -26.38
C ASP A 120 -3.47 -54.63 -27.83
N GLU A 121 -3.81 -53.39 -28.18
CA GLU A 121 -3.80 -52.89 -29.57
C GLU A 121 -2.64 -51.91 -29.83
N SER A 122 -1.80 -51.62 -28.82
CA SER A 122 -0.64 -50.72 -28.91
C SER A 122 -0.92 -49.35 -29.54
N HIS A 123 -2.17 -48.87 -29.43
CA HIS A 123 -2.54 -47.52 -29.84
C HIS A 123 -3.00 -46.72 -28.62
N SER A 124 -2.86 -45.40 -28.73
CA SER A 124 -3.21 -44.45 -27.67
C SER A 124 -4.01 -43.29 -28.22
N VAL A 125 -4.93 -42.77 -27.39
CA VAL A 125 -5.73 -41.61 -27.74
C VAL A 125 -5.56 -40.52 -26.70
N TRP A 126 -5.19 -39.34 -27.15
CA TRP A 126 -4.91 -38.19 -26.32
C TRP A 126 -5.88 -37.05 -26.57
N THR A 127 -6.46 -36.53 -25.50
CA THR A 127 -7.26 -35.30 -25.52
C THR A 127 -6.61 -34.27 -24.62
N ILE A 128 -6.14 -33.18 -25.21
CA ILE A 128 -5.44 -32.10 -24.50
C ILE A 128 -6.24 -30.80 -24.63
N ILE A 129 -6.59 -30.19 -23.50
CA ILE A 129 -7.20 -28.85 -23.48
C ILE A 129 -6.09 -27.86 -23.15
N GLN A 130 -5.80 -26.96 -24.08
CA GLN A 130 -4.81 -25.88 -23.94
C GLN A 130 -3.36 -26.39 -23.78
N SER A 131 -2.79 -26.99 -24.83
CA SER A 131 -1.38 -27.43 -24.83
C SER A 131 -0.37 -26.27 -24.82
N PRO A 132 0.85 -26.46 -24.26
CA PRO A 132 1.96 -25.52 -24.40
C PRO A 132 2.34 -25.28 -25.87
N THR A 133 2.87 -24.10 -26.18
CA THR A 133 3.29 -23.75 -27.55
C THR A 133 4.45 -24.62 -28.03
N LEU A 134 5.43 -24.86 -27.15
CA LEU A 134 6.59 -25.70 -27.43
C LEU A 134 6.20 -27.16 -27.70
N PHE A 135 5.19 -27.67 -26.99
CA PHE A 135 4.70 -29.03 -27.22
C PHE A 135 4.11 -29.16 -28.64
N ARG A 136 3.34 -28.17 -29.09
CA ARG A 136 2.77 -28.16 -30.44
C ARG A 136 3.83 -28.10 -31.53
N ALA A 137 4.79 -27.18 -31.39
CA ALA A 137 5.92 -27.10 -32.32
C ALA A 137 6.72 -28.42 -32.37
N SER A 138 6.80 -29.11 -31.24
CA SER A 138 7.39 -30.45 -31.15
C SER A 138 6.65 -31.48 -32.01
N LEU A 139 5.32 -31.46 -32.02
CA LEU A 139 4.48 -32.42 -32.76
C LEU A 139 4.52 -32.20 -34.27
N GLU A 140 4.69 -30.96 -34.73
CA GLU A 140 4.74 -30.62 -36.15
C GLU A 140 6.01 -31.14 -36.85
N GLY A 141 7.09 -31.40 -36.11
CA GLY A 141 8.39 -31.83 -36.63
C GLY A 141 8.69 -33.32 -36.55
N GLN A 142 7.81 -34.14 -35.97
CA GLN A 142 8.00 -35.59 -35.84
C GLN A 142 6.70 -36.34 -36.12
N HIS A 143 6.76 -37.41 -36.91
CA HIS A 143 5.70 -38.41 -36.89
C HIS A 143 5.58 -38.92 -35.43
N LEU A 144 4.37 -39.18 -34.94
CA LEU A 144 4.10 -39.89 -33.67
C LEU A 144 4.56 -41.36 -33.77
N ALA A 145 5.72 -41.60 -34.38
CA ALA A 145 6.31 -42.89 -34.62
C ALA A 145 6.54 -43.53 -33.26
N SER A 146 5.66 -44.48 -32.94
CA SER A 146 5.72 -45.46 -31.84
C SER A 146 6.76 -45.08 -30.81
N GLU A 147 6.46 -44.08 -29.97
CA GLU A 147 7.31 -43.85 -28.82
C GLU A 147 7.39 -45.18 -28.07
N ASN A 148 8.61 -45.61 -27.74
CA ASN A 148 8.91 -46.95 -27.24
C ASN A 148 8.11 -47.35 -25.99
N HIS A 149 7.42 -46.39 -25.37
CA HIS A 149 6.55 -46.58 -24.23
C HIS A 149 5.36 -45.60 -24.27
N PRO A 150 4.16 -46.02 -23.82
CA PRO A 150 2.97 -45.17 -23.85
C PRO A 150 3.09 -43.86 -23.06
N LEU A 151 3.98 -43.80 -22.07
CA LEU A 151 4.18 -42.60 -21.23
C LEU A 151 5.25 -41.62 -21.70
N ALA A 152 5.98 -41.91 -22.77
CA ALA A 152 7.02 -41.00 -23.27
C ALA A 152 6.44 -39.61 -23.64
N LEU A 153 5.22 -39.59 -24.20
CA LEU A 153 4.58 -38.33 -24.58
C LEU A 153 4.22 -37.51 -23.35
N HIS A 154 3.94 -38.13 -22.20
CA HIS A 154 3.77 -37.43 -20.92
C HIS A 154 5.08 -36.76 -20.49
N ALA A 155 6.23 -37.44 -20.61
CA ALA A 155 7.53 -36.86 -20.29
C ALA A 155 7.83 -35.65 -21.18
N ARG A 156 7.62 -35.77 -22.50
CA ARG A 156 7.77 -34.67 -23.46
C ARG A 156 6.83 -33.50 -23.17
N TYR A 157 5.59 -33.81 -22.82
CA TYR A 157 4.56 -32.83 -22.49
C TYR A 157 4.90 -32.04 -21.22
N ILE A 158 5.29 -32.74 -20.14
CA ILE A 158 5.71 -32.11 -18.89
C ILE A 158 6.99 -31.30 -19.10
N ARG A 159 7.95 -31.81 -19.87
CA ARG A 159 9.18 -31.08 -20.22
C ARG A 159 8.89 -29.75 -20.93
N SER A 160 7.90 -29.75 -21.82
CA SER A 160 7.42 -28.54 -22.49
C SER A 160 6.77 -27.56 -21.51
N CYS A 161 6.04 -28.06 -20.50
CA CYS A 161 5.45 -27.24 -19.45
C CYS A 161 6.52 -26.62 -18.54
N ILE A 162 7.64 -27.31 -18.31
CA ILE A 162 8.65 -26.81 -17.37
C ILE A 162 9.70 -25.88 -17.97
N TYR A 163 9.80 -25.83 -19.29
CA TYR A 163 10.87 -25.15 -20.02
C TYR A 163 11.14 -23.69 -19.56
N TYR A 164 10.06 -22.93 -19.31
CA TYR A 164 10.14 -21.51 -19.01
C TYR A 164 10.30 -21.17 -17.52
N TRP A 165 10.25 -22.14 -16.61
CA TRP A 165 10.28 -21.87 -15.16
C TRP A 165 11.51 -21.12 -14.71
N ARG A 166 12.70 -21.50 -15.22
CA ARG A 166 13.96 -20.84 -14.86
C ARG A 166 13.93 -19.35 -15.20
N GLN A 167 13.46 -19.01 -16.40
CA GLN A 167 13.43 -17.63 -16.89
C GLN A 167 12.42 -16.80 -16.11
N TYR A 168 11.24 -17.37 -15.84
CA TYR A 168 10.23 -16.75 -14.99
C TYR A 168 10.75 -16.47 -13.57
N LEU A 169 11.35 -17.48 -12.91
CA LEU A 169 11.87 -17.32 -11.55
C LEU A 169 13.01 -16.30 -11.48
N ASN A 170 13.92 -16.31 -12.46
CA ASN A 170 14.99 -15.32 -12.55
C ASN A 170 14.45 -13.90 -12.70
N GLU A 171 13.43 -13.69 -13.54
CA GLU A 171 12.82 -12.35 -13.67
C GLU A 171 12.22 -11.87 -12.35
N LYS A 172 11.58 -12.75 -11.58
CA LYS A 172 11.00 -12.37 -10.28
C LYS A 172 12.06 -12.14 -9.21
N ASP A 173 13.16 -12.89 -9.25
CA ASP A 173 14.33 -12.62 -8.40
C ASP A 173 14.96 -11.26 -8.73
N SER A 174 15.19 -10.96 -10.01
CA SER A 174 15.69 -9.65 -10.46
C SER A 174 14.76 -8.51 -10.10
N SER A 175 13.44 -8.69 -10.28
CA SER A 175 12.43 -7.69 -9.90
C SER A 175 12.50 -7.38 -8.40
N LEU A 176 12.73 -8.39 -7.56
CA LEU A 176 12.89 -8.23 -6.12
C LEU A 176 14.15 -7.41 -5.79
N VAL A 177 15.28 -7.68 -6.46
CA VAL A 177 16.53 -6.92 -6.28
C VAL A 177 16.37 -5.45 -6.69
N THR A 178 15.77 -5.17 -7.84
CA THR A 178 15.54 -3.79 -8.31
C THR A 178 14.65 -2.99 -7.36
N LEU A 179 13.64 -3.62 -6.75
CA LEU A 179 12.78 -2.98 -5.75
C LEU A 179 13.58 -2.52 -4.52
N VAL A 180 14.63 -3.26 -4.14
CA VAL A 180 15.51 -2.91 -3.01
C VAL A 180 16.41 -1.73 -3.36
N GLU A 181 17.04 -1.75 -4.53
CA GLU A 181 17.99 -0.72 -4.96
C GLU A 181 17.35 0.67 -5.08
N LEU A 182 16.10 0.72 -5.53
CA LEU A 182 15.40 2.00 -5.72
C LEU A 182 14.97 2.65 -4.40
N GLY A 183 15.03 1.96 -3.25
CA GLY A 183 14.60 2.51 -1.95
C GLY A 183 13.11 2.89 -1.88
N PHE A 184 12.35 2.59 -2.94
CA PHE A 184 10.92 2.84 -3.13
C PHE A 184 10.09 1.56 -3.07
N SER A 185 10.62 0.45 -2.53
CA SER A 185 9.81 -0.75 -2.39
C SER A 185 8.63 -0.47 -1.46
N THR A 186 7.44 -0.30 -2.05
CA THR A 186 6.22 -0.36 -1.26
C THR A 186 6.18 -1.78 -0.74
N ILE A 187 6.02 -1.98 0.58
CA ILE A 187 5.86 -3.31 1.19
C ILE A 187 4.84 -4.15 0.39
N GLN A 188 3.85 -3.50 -0.22
CA GLN A 188 2.87 -4.07 -1.14
C GLN A 188 3.48 -4.82 -2.34
N ASP A 189 4.51 -4.29 -3.00
CA ASP A 189 5.14 -4.93 -4.17
C ASP A 189 5.91 -6.20 -3.76
N ILE A 190 6.60 -6.14 -2.61
CA ILE A 190 7.27 -7.32 -2.03
C ILE A 190 6.23 -8.38 -1.64
N LEU A 191 5.12 -7.97 -1.01
CA LEU A 191 4.01 -8.87 -0.67
C LEU A 191 3.35 -9.47 -1.91
N PHE A 192 3.25 -8.72 -3.00
CA PHE A 192 2.71 -9.21 -4.27
C PHE A 192 3.61 -10.28 -4.90
N ILE A 193 4.93 -10.07 -4.93
CA ILE A 193 5.89 -11.10 -5.36
C ILE A 193 5.79 -12.33 -4.44
N ARG A 194 5.67 -12.12 -3.13
CA ARG A 194 5.55 -13.19 -2.14
C ARG A 194 4.31 -14.06 -2.37
N ASP A 195 3.14 -13.44 -2.58
CA ASP A 195 1.90 -14.15 -2.89
C ASP A 195 2.04 -15.00 -4.16
N LYS A 196 2.63 -14.43 -5.22
CA LYS A 196 2.96 -15.18 -6.44
C LYS A 196 3.89 -16.35 -6.18
N MET A 197 4.90 -16.21 -5.33
CA MET A 197 5.80 -17.31 -5.00
C MET A 197 5.11 -18.42 -4.20
N HIS A 198 4.18 -18.11 -3.31
CA HIS A 198 3.34 -19.11 -2.64
C HIS A 198 2.47 -19.87 -3.64
N HIS A 199 1.89 -19.16 -4.61
CA HIS A 199 1.14 -19.76 -5.70
C HIS A 199 2.02 -20.69 -6.56
N VAL A 200 3.23 -20.25 -6.90
CA VAL A 200 4.24 -21.03 -7.62
C VAL A 200 4.58 -22.33 -6.89
N LEU A 201 4.85 -22.27 -5.58
CA LEU A 201 5.14 -23.46 -4.80
C LEU A 201 4.00 -24.46 -4.84
N THR A 202 2.76 -23.99 -4.73
CA THR A 202 1.59 -24.86 -4.80
C THR A 202 1.46 -25.54 -6.16
N ILE A 203 1.77 -24.83 -7.25
CA ILE A 203 1.83 -25.41 -8.59
C ILE A 203 2.92 -26.48 -8.66
N LEU A 204 4.15 -26.15 -8.23
CA LEU A 204 5.29 -27.06 -8.30
C LEU A 204 5.06 -28.33 -7.48
N ASP A 205 4.57 -28.22 -6.25
CA ASP A 205 4.23 -29.37 -5.42
C ASP A 205 3.11 -30.21 -6.06
N GLY A 206 2.11 -29.58 -6.67
CA GLY A 206 1.09 -30.26 -7.45
C GLY A 206 1.67 -31.03 -8.64
N THR A 207 2.59 -30.42 -9.41
CA THR A 207 3.24 -31.06 -10.55
C THR A 207 4.16 -32.20 -10.15
N LEU A 208 4.89 -32.07 -9.04
CA LEU A 208 5.72 -33.13 -8.48
C LEU A 208 4.88 -34.33 -8.05
N ASN A 209 3.71 -34.09 -7.44
CA ASN A 209 2.78 -35.16 -7.09
C ASN A 209 2.25 -35.88 -8.34
N VAL A 210 1.85 -35.15 -9.37
CA VAL A 210 1.41 -35.73 -10.66
C VAL A 210 2.54 -36.56 -11.29
N LEU A 211 3.76 -36.03 -11.33
CA LEU A 211 4.92 -36.71 -11.90
C LEU A 211 5.25 -38.00 -11.13
N LYS A 212 5.22 -37.97 -9.81
CA LYS A 212 5.44 -39.15 -8.96
C LYS A 212 4.43 -40.25 -9.26
N LEU A 213 3.15 -39.89 -9.43
CA LEU A 213 2.09 -40.83 -9.75
C LEU A 213 2.21 -41.38 -11.18
N ILE A 214 2.62 -40.57 -12.15
CA ILE A 214 2.90 -41.04 -13.52
C ILE A 214 4.11 -41.98 -13.53
N SER A 215 5.18 -41.65 -12.81
CA SER A 215 6.39 -42.48 -12.71
C SER A 215 6.10 -43.84 -12.08
N SER A 216 5.34 -43.90 -10.98
CA SER A 216 4.91 -45.19 -10.41
C SER A 216 4.06 -46.02 -11.37
N SER A 217 3.28 -45.33 -12.22
CA SER A 217 2.43 -45.96 -13.22
C SER A 217 3.20 -46.48 -14.44
N ALA A 218 4.41 -45.95 -14.69
CA ALA A 218 5.26 -46.38 -15.80
C ALA A 218 5.68 -47.84 -15.66
N ILE A 219 6.05 -48.26 -14.45
CA ILE A 219 6.43 -49.65 -14.15
C ILE A 219 5.24 -50.58 -14.42
N THR A 220 4.07 -50.24 -13.86
CA THR A 220 2.87 -51.07 -14.00
C THR A 220 2.36 -51.17 -15.43
N LEU A 221 2.46 -50.08 -16.20
CA LEU A 221 2.03 -50.08 -17.60
C LEU A 221 3.02 -50.83 -18.50
N GLY A 222 4.33 -50.66 -18.24
CA GLY A 222 5.39 -51.39 -18.95
C GLY A 222 5.23 -52.92 -18.84
N ASP A 223 4.86 -53.40 -17.65
CA ASP A 223 4.57 -54.83 -17.39
C ASP A 223 3.33 -55.33 -18.17
N MET A 224 2.36 -54.47 -18.46
CA MET A 224 1.13 -54.84 -19.19
C MET A 224 1.33 -54.83 -20.69
N THR A 225 2.09 -53.89 -21.21
CA THR A 225 2.38 -53.75 -22.64
C THR A 225 3.57 -54.62 -23.11
N ASN A 226 4.13 -55.45 -22.21
CA ASN A 226 5.26 -56.36 -22.48
C ASN A 226 6.49 -55.64 -23.07
N ILE A 227 6.78 -54.45 -22.55
CA ILE A 227 7.91 -53.61 -23.01
C ILE A 227 9.21 -54.08 -22.35
N SER A 228 10.35 -53.92 -23.04
CA SER A 228 11.64 -54.29 -22.48
C SER A 228 11.97 -53.46 -21.23
N CYS A 229 12.55 -54.12 -20.22
CA CYS A 229 12.96 -53.48 -18.97
C CYS A 229 13.90 -52.27 -19.20
N SER A 230 14.75 -52.32 -20.24
CA SER A 230 15.62 -51.21 -20.63
C SER A 230 14.86 -49.93 -21.00
N ILE A 231 13.74 -50.03 -21.71
CA ILE A 231 12.91 -48.88 -22.08
C ILE A 231 12.21 -48.31 -20.85
N CYS A 232 11.69 -49.17 -19.98
CA CYS A 232 11.06 -48.76 -18.72
C CYS A 232 12.07 -48.02 -17.80
N MET A 233 13.31 -48.51 -17.72
CA MET A 233 14.37 -47.85 -16.96
C MET A 233 14.76 -46.49 -17.55
N ASN A 234 14.86 -46.38 -18.89
CA ASN A 234 15.17 -45.11 -19.54
C ASN A 234 14.11 -44.04 -19.23
N ILE A 235 12.82 -44.40 -19.29
CA ILE A 235 11.74 -43.47 -18.98
C ILE A 235 11.64 -43.15 -17.50
N GLY A 236 11.91 -44.13 -16.63
CA GLY A 236 12.07 -43.87 -15.20
C GLY A 236 13.14 -42.80 -14.94
N ALA A 237 14.31 -42.95 -15.58
CA ALA A 237 15.39 -41.98 -15.48
C ALA A 237 15.02 -40.60 -16.06
N GLU A 238 14.26 -40.54 -17.17
CA GLU A 238 13.73 -39.27 -17.68
C GLU A 238 12.78 -38.59 -16.69
N PHE A 239 11.88 -39.34 -16.06
CA PHE A 239 10.99 -38.79 -15.03
C PHE A 239 11.76 -38.33 -13.79
N ASP A 240 12.80 -39.05 -13.37
CA ASP A 240 13.67 -38.65 -12.26
C ASP A 240 14.43 -37.36 -12.59
N GLN A 241 14.89 -37.19 -13.82
CA GLN A 241 15.52 -35.95 -14.27
C GLN A 241 14.54 -34.77 -14.24
N ILE A 242 13.31 -34.96 -14.76
CA ILE A 242 12.26 -33.93 -14.69
C ILE A 242 11.91 -33.59 -13.24
N SER A 243 11.91 -34.59 -12.35
CA SER A 243 11.65 -34.41 -10.92
C SER A 243 12.75 -33.57 -10.27
N ALA A 244 14.02 -33.84 -10.59
CA ALA A 244 15.16 -33.05 -10.11
C ALA A 244 15.11 -31.59 -10.60
N ASP A 245 14.72 -31.35 -11.86
CA ASP A 245 14.55 -30.01 -12.41
C ASP A 245 13.42 -29.24 -11.69
N LEU A 246 12.28 -29.89 -11.45
CA LEU A 246 11.16 -29.31 -10.68
C LEU A 246 11.55 -29.00 -9.24
N GLU A 247 12.30 -29.89 -8.58
CA GLU A 247 12.82 -29.67 -7.23
C GLU A 247 13.79 -28.48 -7.18
N SER A 248 14.64 -28.34 -8.19
CA SER A 248 15.52 -27.17 -8.34
C SER A 248 14.71 -25.87 -8.45
N HIS A 249 13.66 -25.85 -9.28
CA HIS A 249 12.74 -24.71 -9.36
C HIS A 249 12.01 -24.43 -8.05
N ARG A 250 11.63 -25.48 -7.30
CA ARG A 250 11.00 -25.35 -5.98
C ARG A 250 11.95 -24.72 -4.96
N LEU A 251 13.21 -25.14 -4.94
CA LEU A 251 14.24 -24.55 -4.08
C LEU A 251 14.50 -23.08 -4.44
N ALA A 252 14.55 -22.74 -5.72
CA ALA A 252 14.68 -21.36 -6.17
C ALA A 252 13.50 -20.48 -5.70
N ALA A 253 12.25 -20.95 -5.84
CA ALA A 253 11.08 -20.24 -5.34
C ALA A 253 11.10 -20.06 -3.81
N LYS A 254 11.52 -21.09 -3.05
CA LYS A 254 11.71 -20.99 -1.59
C LYS A 254 12.79 -19.97 -1.21
N ARG A 255 13.87 -19.89 -1.98
CA ARG A 255 14.93 -18.89 -1.79
C ARG A 255 14.40 -17.46 -1.97
N ILE A 256 13.64 -17.20 -3.03
CA ILE A 256 13.01 -15.88 -3.26
C ILE A 256 12.07 -15.53 -2.10
N LEU A 257 11.30 -16.49 -1.58
CA LEU A 257 10.45 -16.28 -0.40
C LEU A 257 11.24 -15.96 0.88
N ALA A 258 12.39 -16.60 1.09
CA ALA A 258 13.26 -16.30 2.22
C ALA A 258 13.82 -14.88 2.12
N ILE A 259 14.37 -14.51 0.96
CA ILE A 259 14.89 -13.16 0.68
C ILE A 259 13.79 -12.12 0.88
N SER A 260 12.59 -12.35 0.36
CA SER A 260 11.46 -11.41 0.52
C SER A 260 11.11 -11.16 2.00
N LYS A 261 11.24 -12.17 2.86
CA LYS A 261 10.98 -12.06 4.30
C LYS A 261 12.04 -11.19 4.97
N ASP A 262 13.30 -11.42 4.65
CA ASP A 262 14.41 -10.65 5.19
C ASP A 262 14.33 -9.19 4.75
N LEU A 263 13.93 -8.94 3.50
CA LEU A 263 13.72 -7.58 2.99
C LEU A 263 12.58 -6.84 3.68
N ILE A 264 11.48 -7.51 4.00
CA ILE A 264 10.38 -6.90 4.78
C ILE A 264 10.90 -6.49 6.16
N LEU A 265 11.68 -7.35 6.82
CA LEU A 265 12.25 -7.06 8.14
C LEU A 265 13.20 -5.85 8.08
N VAL A 266 14.10 -5.81 7.08
CA VAL A 266 15.01 -4.67 6.90
C VAL A 266 14.23 -3.38 6.64
N ASN A 267 13.21 -3.40 5.77
CA ASN A 267 12.37 -2.23 5.51
C ASN A 267 11.65 -1.74 6.77
N GLN A 268 11.11 -2.65 7.59
CA GLN A 268 10.47 -2.30 8.86
C GLN A 268 11.47 -1.65 9.83
N ASN A 269 12.69 -2.19 9.92
CA ASN A 269 13.74 -1.61 10.76
C ASN A 269 14.16 -0.22 10.27
N VAL A 270 14.35 -0.03 8.97
CA VAL A 270 14.69 1.29 8.38
C VAL A 270 13.59 2.31 8.64
N LEU A 271 12.32 1.93 8.47
CA LEU A 271 11.18 2.80 8.78
C LEU A 271 11.13 3.16 10.26
N ASN A 272 11.40 2.21 11.16
CA ASN A 272 11.43 2.47 12.59
C ASN A 272 12.57 3.43 12.97
N ILE A 273 13.77 3.25 12.42
CA ILE A 273 14.90 4.15 12.63
C ILE A 273 14.56 5.57 12.15
N ARG A 274 14.01 5.72 10.94
CA ARG A 274 13.60 7.03 10.43
C ARG A 274 12.53 7.68 11.31
N ASN A 275 11.55 6.90 11.79
CA ASN A 275 10.53 7.41 12.69
C ASN A 275 11.13 7.90 14.03
N GLN A 276 12.08 7.14 14.58
CA GLN A 276 12.82 7.55 15.78
C GLN A 276 13.62 8.83 15.54
N GLU A 277 14.28 8.98 14.39
CA GLU A 277 14.99 10.21 14.02
C GLU A 277 14.04 11.41 13.95
N TYR A 278 12.87 11.27 13.32
CA TYR A 278 11.86 12.33 13.29
C TYR A 278 11.37 12.70 14.69
N LEU A 279 11.15 11.72 15.56
CA LEU A 279 10.75 11.97 16.95
C LEU A 279 11.84 12.72 17.72
N ILE A 280 13.12 12.35 17.54
CA ILE A 280 14.26 13.03 18.16
C ILE A 280 14.37 14.47 17.64
N GLN A 281 14.27 14.67 16.32
CA GLN A 281 14.33 16.00 15.72
C GLN A 281 13.17 16.88 16.17
N SER A 282 11.95 16.35 16.21
CA SER A 282 10.78 17.05 16.71
C SER A 282 10.92 17.39 18.19
N SER A 283 11.47 16.48 19.00
CA SER A 283 11.76 16.72 20.42
C SER A 283 12.76 17.86 20.59
N HIS A 284 13.85 17.85 19.81
CA HIS A 284 14.86 18.91 19.85
C HIS A 284 14.30 20.28 19.43
N LEU A 285 13.45 20.31 18.39
CA LEU A 285 12.76 21.54 18.00
C LEU A 285 11.79 22.02 19.10
N GLN A 286 11.08 21.11 19.76
CA GLN A 286 10.21 21.44 20.90
C GLN A 286 11.00 22.00 22.09
N THR A 287 12.18 21.45 22.41
CA THR A 287 13.03 21.99 23.46
C THR A 287 13.54 23.39 23.11
N GLN A 288 13.96 23.63 21.87
CA GLN A 288 14.38 24.96 21.41
C GLN A 288 13.24 25.98 21.45
N LEU A 289 12.04 25.59 21.00
CA LEU A 289 10.84 26.41 21.11
C LEU A 289 10.49 26.72 22.58
N GLY A 290 10.63 25.74 23.46
CA GLY A 290 10.44 25.91 24.91
C GLY A 290 11.42 26.89 25.53
N GLU A 291 12.70 26.82 25.15
CA GLU A 291 13.74 27.76 25.59
C GLU A 291 13.49 29.18 25.07
N ALA A 292 13.15 29.32 23.79
CA ALA A 292 12.81 30.59 23.18
C ALA A 292 11.58 31.22 23.88
N ALA A 293 10.51 30.45 24.08
CA ALA A 293 9.32 30.90 24.81
C ALA A 293 9.61 31.25 26.27
N ALA A 294 10.50 30.51 26.95
CA ALA A 294 10.92 30.84 28.31
C ALA A 294 11.70 32.16 28.36
N SER A 295 12.55 32.42 27.36
CA SER A 295 13.28 33.69 27.24
C SER A 295 12.34 34.86 26.94
N GLU A 296 11.38 34.67 26.04
CA GLU A 296 10.35 35.65 25.71
C GLU A 296 9.48 35.96 26.94
N ASN A 297 9.06 34.94 27.69
CA ASN A 297 8.33 35.11 28.94
C ASN A 297 9.12 35.90 29.99
N ARG A 298 10.44 35.70 30.09
CA ARG A 298 11.29 36.50 31.00
C ARG A 298 11.33 37.97 30.59
N ILE A 299 11.46 38.25 29.29
CA ILE A 299 11.43 39.61 28.75
C ILE A 299 10.06 40.26 28.98
N LEU A 300 8.98 39.53 28.72
CA LEU A 300 7.63 40.03 28.95
C LEU A 300 7.38 40.32 30.44
N SER A 301 7.89 39.47 31.33
CA SER A 301 7.83 39.68 32.77
C SER A 301 8.55 40.97 33.18
N SER A 302 9.75 41.22 32.66
CA SER A 302 10.51 42.44 32.99
C SER A 302 9.87 43.70 32.39
N ILE A 303 9.32 43.62 31.16
CA ILE A 303 8.52 44.69 30.56
C ILE A 303 7.30 44.99 31.42
N SER A 304 6.56 43.96 31.87
CA SER A 304 5.39 44.13 32.73
C SER A 304 5.74 44.79 34.07
N GLU A 305 6.89 44.42 34.66
CA GLU A 305 7.37 45.06 35.88
C GLU A 305 7.71 46.55 35.66
N SER A 306 8.42 46.87 34.57
CA SER A 306 8.74 48.25 34.18
C SER A 306 7.47 49.05 33.87
N MET A 307 6.50 48.49 33.15
CA MET A 307 5.20 49.11 32.91
C MET A 307 4.44 49.35 34.23
N GLY A 308 4.58 48.46 35.22
CA GLY A 308 4.05 48.66 36.56
C GLY A 308 4.67 49.86 37.26
N LYS A 309 5.99 50.04 37.15
CA LYS A 309 6.71 51.22 37.66
C LYS A 309 6.30 52.50 36.93
N ASP A 310 6.22 52.46 35.60
CA ASP A 310 5.78 53.60 34.77
C ASP A 310 4.34 54.02 35.11
N SER A 311 3.45 53.05 35.31
CA SER A 311 2.08 53.30 35.79
C SER A 311 2.07 54.02 37.14
N ARG A 312 2.97 53.66 38.07
CA ARG A 312 3.11 54.33 39.36
C ARG A 312 3.61 55.77 39.20
N THR A 313 4.61 56.00 38.37
CA THR A 313 5.15 57.35 38.08
C THR A 313 4.08 58.23 37.43
N MET A 314 3.34 57.70 36.46
CA MET A 314 2.24 58.40 35.80
C MET A 314 1.12 58.79 36.79
N LYS A 315 0.78 57.88 37.72
CA LYS A 315 -0.17 58.18 38.80
C LYS A 315 0.31 59.33 39.69
N ILE A 316 1.60 59.35 40.06
CA ILE A 316 2.18 60.43 40.89
C ILE A 316 2.15 61.77 40.14
N ALA A 317 2.58 61.80 38.87
CA ALA A 317 2.57 63.01 38.06
C ALA A 317 1.14 63.59 37.92
N THR A 318 0.15 62.71 37.74
CA THR A 318 -1.26 63.10 37.67
C THR A 318 -1.75 63.70 38.98
N VAL A 319 -1.36 63.12 40.13
CA VAL A 319 -1.69 63.66 41.46
C VAL A 319 -1.04 65.04 41.67
N VAL A 320 0.22 65.23 41.28
CA VAL A 320 0.88 66.54 41.36
C VAL A 320 0.18 67.59 40.50
N ALA A 321 -0.13 67.25 39.24
CA ALA A 321 -0.88 68.13 38.35
C ALA A 321 -2.25 68.49 38.93
N MET A 322 -2.92 67.55 39.59
CA MET A 322 -4.23 67.74 40.20
C MET A 322 -4.22 68.74 41.37
N PHE A 323 -3.13 68.82 42.13
CA PHE A 323 -2.97 69.86 43.16
C PHE A 323 -2.59 71.22 42.55
N TYR A 324 -1.79 71.20 41.48
CA TYR A 324 -1.27 72.41 40.86
C TYR A 324 -2.31 73.15 40.01
N LEU A 325 -3.18 72.43 39.29
CA LEU A 325 -4.20 72.99 38.40
C LEU A 325 -5.17 73.95 39.14
N PRO A 326 -5.77 73.58 40.28
CA PRO A 326 -6.70 74.43 41.02
C PRO A 326 -5.99 75.63 41.66
N ALA A 327 -4.78 75.41 42.20
CA ALA A 327 -3.99 76.48 42.80
C ALA A 327 -3.60 77.54 41.78
N ASN A 328 -3.19 77.13 40.58
CA ASN A 328 -2.90 78.06 39.49
C ASN A 328 -4.13 78.82 39.02
N LEU A 329 -5.30 78.16 38.92
CA LEU A 329 -6.54 78.82 38.53
C LEU A 329 -6.94 79.91 39.54
N VAL A 330 -6.83 79.62 40.84
CA VAL A 330 -7.10 80.59 41.91
C VAL A 330 -6.08 81.72 41.88
N MET A 331 -4.78 81.41 41.81
CA MET A 331 -3.72 82.43 41.70
C MET A 331 -3.90 83.33 40.47
N ALA A 332 -4.26 82.79 39.31
CA ALA A 332 -4.51 83.56 38.10
C ALA A 332 -5.72 84.50 38.25
N PHE A 333 -6.81 84.02 38.86
CA PHE A 333 -8.02 84.82 39.06
C PHE A 333 -7.81 85.95 40.08
N PHE A 334 -7.00 85.71 41.11
CA PHE A 334 -6.75 86.66 42.17
C PHE A 334 -5.51 87.56 41.96
N SER A 335 -4.59 87.18 41.05
CA SER A 335 -3.40 87.99 40.72
C SER A 335 -3.75 89.38 40.17
N THR A 336 -4.94 89.55 39.60
CA THR A 336 -5.39 90.80 38.98
C THR A 336 -6.18 91.71 39.94
N GLU A 337 -6.79 91.15 40.98
CA GLU A 337 -7.66 91.87 41.93
C GLU A 337 -6.90 92.46 43.13
N PHE A 338 -5.76 91.87 43.53
CA PHE A 338 -5.07 92.24 44.79
C PHE A 338 -4.06 93.39 44.69
N VAL A 339 -3.76 93.91 43.50
CA VAL A 339 -2.81 95.02 43.32
C VAL A 339 -3.52 96.23 42.71
N LYS A 340 -3.94 97.19 43.55
CA LYS A 340 -4.39 98.51 43.11
C LYS A 340 -3.29 99.54 43.36
N PHE A 341 -2.93 100.26 42.30
CA PHE A 341 -2.02 101.40 42.39
C PHE A 341 -2.86 102.67 42.58
N GLU A 342 -3.01 103.15 43.81
CA GLU A 342 -3.59 104.48 44.05
C GLU A 342 -2.50 105.55 43.94
N THR A 343 -2.70 106.49 43.02
CA THR A 343 -1.83 107.67 42.84
C THR A 343 -2.50 108.87 43.52
N THR A 344 -2.14 109.14 44.77
CA THR A 344 -2.68 110.29 45.50
C THR A 344 -1.87 111.54 45.17
N SER A 345 -2.35 112.39 44.25
CA SER A 345 -1.75 113.70 43.98
C SER A 345 -2.30 114.76 44.94
N ASN A 346 -1.49 115.25 45.87
CA ASN A 346 -1.86 116.33 46.78
C ASN A 346 -1.07 117.62 46.45
N VAL A 347 -1.77 118.70 46.10
CA VAL A 347 -1.24 119.90 45.40
C VAL A 347 -0.43 120.86 46.30
N LYS A 348 -0.01 120.48 47.51
CA LYS A 348 0.75 121.37 48.41
C LYS A 348 2.10 120.86 48.91
N ALA A 349 2.55 119.68 48.49
CA ALA A 349 3.92 119.23 48.70
C ALA A 349 4.38 118.44 47.47
N ARG A 350 5.51 118.84 46.88
CA ARG A 350 6.05 118.33 45.61
C ARG A 350 6.78 117.00 45.82
N THR A 351 6.08 115.98 46.31
CA THR A 351 6.60 114.62 46.49
C THR A 351 5.56 113.59 46.03
N VAL A 352 5.89 112.84 44.97
CA VAL A 352 5.07 111.74 44.45
C VAL A 352 5.48 110.48 45.19
N GLY A 353 4.68 110.07 46.19
CA GLY A 353 4.81 108.78 46.83
C GLY A 353 3.84 107.79 46.20
N VAL A 354 4.34 106.71 45.59
CA VAL A 354 3.50 105.58 45.18
C VAL A 354 3.41 104.63 46.37
N SER A 355 2.25 104.59 47.04
CA SER A 355 1.99 103.60 48.09
C SER A 355 1.34 102.38 47.47
N MET A 356 2.08 101.28 47.38
CA MET A 356 1.53 99.96 47.07
C MET A 356 0.81 99.43 48.32
N THR A 357 -0.52 99.41 48.32
CA THR A 357 -1.29 98.80 49.40
C THR A 357 -1.77 97.43 48.94
N ILE A 358 -1.19 96.39 49.55
CA ILE A 358 -1.67 95.01 49.43
C ILE A 358 -2.99 94.95 50.21
N HIS A 359 -4.08 94.56 49.53
CA HIS A 359 -5.39 94.44 50.17
C HIS A 359 -5.34 93.45 51.35
N SER A 360 -5.90 93.79 52.51
CA SER A 360 -5.88 92.96 53.75
C SER A 360 -6.62 91.60 53.64
N GLN A 361 -7.11 91.25 52.45
CA GLN A 361 -7.97 90.10 52.17
C GLN A 361 -7.28 88.96 51.38
N VAL A 362 -5.94 88.98 51.28
CA VAL A 362 -5.15 87.89 50.65
C VAL A 362 -5.48 86.51 51.25
N TRP A 363 -5.94 86.45 52.50
CA TRP A 363 -6.38 85.20 53.15
C TRP A 363 -7.51 84.47 52.40
N ILE A 364 -8.36 85.18 51.65
CA ILE A 364 -9.45 84.59 50.86
C ILE A 364 -8.91 83.75 49.69
N ALA A 365 -7.81 84.15 49.06
CA ALA A 365 -7.17 83.34 48.03
C ALA A 365 -6.64 82.01 48.57
N PHE A 366 -6.09 82.01 49.79
CA PHE A 366 -5.63 80.79 50.47
C PHE A 366 -6.80 79.86 50.80
N VAL A 367 -7.90 80.39 51.34
CA VAL A 367 -9.09 79.60 51.66
C VAL A 367 -9.75 79.05 50.40
N ALA A 368 -9.89 79.85 49.35
CA ALA A 368 -10.46 79.42 48.07
C ALA A 368 -9.64 78.31 47.41
N THR A 369 -8.30 78.41 47.44
CA THR A 369 -7.39 77.37 46.94
C THR A 369 -7.56 76.06 47.72
N PHE A 370 -7.66 76.15 49.05
CA PHE A 370 -7.82 74.97 49.90
C PHE A 370 -9.17 74.27 49.66
N VAL A 371 -10.27 75.02 49.59
CA VAL A 371 -11.60 74.47 49.30
C VAL A 371 -11.64 73.80 47.93
N LEU A 372 -11.06 74.44 46.90
CA LEU A 372 -11.05 73.89 45.55
C LEU A 372 -10.17 72.62 45.47
N ALA A 373 -9.03 72.58 46.16
CA ALA A 373 -8.18 71.40 46.25
C ALA A 373 -8.85 70.23 46.99
N VAL A 374 -9.57 70.50 48.08
CA VAL A 374 -10.35 69.46 48.78
C VAL A 374 -11.48 68.94 47.89
N PHE A 375 -12.17 69.83 47.16
CA PHE A 375 -13.25 69.44 46.26
C PHE A 375 -12.76 68.59 45.08
N THR A 376 -11.63 68.94 44.45
CA THR A 376 -11.06 68.12 43.37
C THR A 376 -10.65 66.75 43.89
N VAL A 377 -10.00 66.67 45.06
CA VAL A 377 -9.59 65.39 45.69
C VAL A 377 -10.80 64.51 46.01
N LEU A 378 -11.88 65.08 46.54
CA LEU A 378 -13.12 64.35 46.84
C LEU A 378 -13.78 63.80 45.56
N LEU A 379 -13.86 64.60 44.50
CA LEU A 379 -14.41 64.14 43.22
C LEU A 379 -13.64 62.95 42.64
N LEU A 380 -12.30 62.95 42.72
CA LEU A 380 -11.52 61.79 42.27
C LEU A 380 -11.62 60.59 43.20
N PHE A 381 -11.72 60.79 44.51
CA PHE A 381 -11.92 59.68 45.44
C PHE A 381 -13.23 58.95 45.12
N VAL A 382 -14.29 59.71 44.83
CA VAL A 382 -15.58 59.18 44.39
C VAL A 382 -15.46 58.48 43.03
N TRP A 383 -14.77 59.09 42.05
CA TRP A 383 -14.55 58.50 40.73
C TRP A 383 -13.77 57.17 40.80
N ASN A 384 -12.64 57.14 41.52
CA ASN A 384 -11.78 55.98 41.65
C ASN A 384 -12.52 54.82 42.34
N ARG A 385 -13.31 55.12 43.38
CA ARG A 385 -14.12 54.11 44.07
C ARG A 385 -15.25 53.56 43.18
N SER A 386 -15.83 54.40 42.32
CA SER A 386 -16.84 53.98 41.33
C SER A 386 -16.24 53.10 40.22
N ALA A 387 -15.09 53.47 39.66
CA ALA A 387 -14.38 52.69 38.64
C ALA A 387 -13.92 51.31 39.15
N THR A 388 -13.52 51.22 40.42
CA THR A 388 -13.12 49.94 41.05
C THR A 388 -14.31 48.99 41.22
N LYS A 389 -15.50 49.52 41.55
CA LYS A 389 -16.74 48.73 41.63
C LYS A 389 -17.19 48.18 40.26
N SER A 390 -17.00 48.94 39.18
CA SER A 390 -17.32 48.50 37.81
C SER A 390 -16.45 47.33 37.32
N LYS A 391 -15.14 47.32 37.64
CA LYS A 391 -14.24 46.21 37.30
C LYS A 391 -14.58 44.90 38.01
N ILE A 392 -14.99 44.95 39.29
CA ILE A 392 -15.39 43.77 40.06
C ILE A 392 -16.72 43.18 39.54
N SER A 393 -17.63 44.03 39.06
CA SER A 393 -18.88 43.60 38.41
C SER A 393 -18.63 42.89 37.08
N SER A 394 -17.67 43.34 36.29
CA SER A 394 -17.38 42.79 34.95
C SER A 394 -16.66 41.44 35.02
N GLN A 395 -15.86 41.21 36.07
CA GLN A 395 -15.13 39.95 36.27
C GLN A 395 -16.01 38.80 36.80
N LYS A 396 -17.19 39.11 37.37
CA LYS A 396 -18.20 38.12 37.80
C LYS A 396 -19.14 37.64 36.70
N ILE A 397 -19.17 38.31 35.54
CA ILE A 397 -20.09 37.99 34.44
C ILE A 397 -19.41 37.08 33.38
N ASN A 398 -18.08 37.01 33.36
CA ASN A 398 -17.28 36.20 32.43
C ASN A 398 -16.50 35.04 33.09
N GLY A 399 -16.91 34.63 34.30
CA GLY A 399 -16.33 33.49 35.03
C GLY A 399 -17.26 32.29 35.01
#